data_AF-A0A8S4QLE6-F1
#
_entry.id   AF-A0A8S4QLE6-F1
#
_cell.length_a   1.000
_cell.length_b   1.000
_cell.length_c   1.000
_cell.angle_alpha   90.00
_cell.angle_beta   90.00
_cell.angle_gamma   90.00
#
_symmetry.space_group_name_H-M   'P 1'
#
loop_
_entity.id
_entity.type
_entity.pdbx_description
1 polymer ?
#
loop_
_entity_poly.entity_id
_entity_poly.type
_entity_poly.pdbx_seq_one_letter_code
_entity_poly.pdbx_strand_id
1 'polypeptide(L)'
;MDINAERVINDQFVPVVNESELMYVFSDQPISDLYWSLPGFPGNRVLSYGGTISLTQEFKSSGYQDVSAPGTDVVLVGESQSVFWSNPRPIRSGETVSYQVPLREDGWYNLNSIDPATRDVFMSVLRNLKRVLVRATLTQQNLMATSIA
;
A
#
# COMPACT_ATOMS: atom_id res chain seq x y z
N MET A 1 7.70 8.15 5.56
CA MET A 1 7.64 7.08 4.54
C MET A 1 8.79 7.26 3.57
N ASP A 2 9.47 6.18 3.20
CA ASP A 2 10.54 6.19 2.20
C ASP A 2 9.97 5.79 0.83
N ILE A 3 9.75 6.79 -0.03
CA ILE A 3 9.25 6.57 -1.41
C ILE A 3 10.38 6.31 -2.42
N ASN A 4 11.62 6.59 -2.03
CA ASN A 4 12.81 6.47 -2.86
C ASN A 4 13.42 5.06 -2.78
N ALA A 5 12.96 4.23 -1.84
CA ALA A 5 13.49 2.90 -1.55
C ALA A 5 14.97 2.96 -1.17
N GLU A 6 15.35 3.94 -0.35
CA GLU A 6 16.67 4.06 0.29
C GLU A 6 16.89 2.94 1.31
N ARG A 7 15.82 2.46 1.95
CA ARG A 7 15.82 1.28 2.83
C ARG A 7 14.82 0.24 2.32
N VAL A 8 15.35 -0.87 1.81
CA VAL A 8 14.55 -2.01 1.33
C VAL A 8 14.81 -3.24 2.19
N ILE A 9 13.74 -3.90 2.61
CA ILE A 9 13.77 -5.20 3.31
C ILE A 9 13.47 -6.25 2.26
N ASN A 10 14.44 -7.13 2.01
CA ASN A 10 14.36 -8.18 0.97
C ASN A 10 14.49 -9.60 1.54
N ASP A 11 14.51 -9.72 2.85
CA ASP A 11 14.64 -10.94 3.63
C ASP A 11 13.38 -11.13 4.50
N GLN A 12 13.32 -12.26 5.20
CA GLN A 12 12.24 -12.59 6.15
C GLN A 12 10.82 -12.70 5.55
N PHE A 13 10.70 -12.72 4.21
CA PHE A 13 9.45 -13.05 3.55
C PHE A 13 9.15 -14.54 3.69
N VAL A 14 7.93 -14.85 4.10
CA VAL A 14 7.40 -16.21 4.15
C VAL A 14 6.42 -16.36 2.98
N PRO A 15 6.75 -17.13 1.94
CA PRO A 15 5.82 -17.39 0.86
C PRO A 15 4.67 -18.24 1.38
N VAL A 16 3.44 -17.79 1.15
CA VAL A 16 2.25 -18.61 1.42
C VAL A 16 1.95 -19.39 0.15
N VAL A 17 2.51 -20.60 0.10
CA VAL A 17 2.63 -21.47 -1.10
C VAL A 17 1.29 -21.77 -1.78
N ASN A 18 0.16 -21.54 -1.10
CA ASN A 18 -1.17 -21.91 -1.57
C ASN A 18 -1.98 -20.74 -2.17
N GLU A 19 -1.59 -19.48 -1.94
CA GLU A 19 -2.43 -18.30 -2.25
C GLU A 19 -1.72 -17.23 -3.09
N SER A 20 -0.48 -17.49 -3.55
CA SER A 20 0.39 -16.46 -4.16
C SER A 20 0.57 -15.22 -3.27
N GLU A 21 0.43 -15.40 -1.96
CA GLU A 21 0.57 -14.36 -0.95
C GLU A 21 2.02 -14.26 -0.45
N LEU A 22 2.46 -13.03 -0.21
CA LEU A 22 3.70 -12.72 0.49
C LEU A 22 3.38 -12.28 1.91
N MET A 23 3.92 -12.99 2.90
CA MET A 23 3.79 -12.65 4.31
C MET A 23 5.12 -12.13 4.86
N TYR A 24 5.04 -11.14 5.75
CA TYR A 24 6.16 -10.65 6.55
C TYR A 24 5.82 -10.79 8.03
N VAL A 25 6.75 -11.38 8.79
CA VAL A 25 6.61 -11.56 10.25
C VAL A 25 7.54 -10.58 10.95
N PHE A 26 6.97 -9.72 11.79
CA PHE A 26 7.70 -8.72 12.53
C PHE A 26 8.40 -9.36 13.72
N SER A 27 9.74 -9.25 13.77
CA SER A 27 10.52 -9.68 14.94
C SER A 27 10.39 -8.68 16.10
N ASP A 28 10.28 -7.40 15.77
CA ASP A 28 10.07 -6.28 16.70
C ASP A 28 9.07 -5.28 16.11
N GLN A 29 8.49 -4.43 16.95
CA GLN A 29 7.60 -3.36 16.47
C GLN A 29 8.38 -2.39 15.55
N PRO A 30 7.93 -2.17 14.31
CA PRO A 30 8.63 -1.29 13.38
C PRO A 30 8.60 0.16 13.88
N ILE A 31 9.77 0.80 13.86
CA ILE A 31 9.96 2.21 14.28
C ILE A 31 9.27 3.19 13.30
N SER A 32 9.06 2.76 12.06
CA SER A 32 8.47 3.56 10.98
C SER A 32 7.51 2.72 10.16
N ASP A 33 6.53 3.35 9.51
CA ASP A 33 5.65 2.62 8.59
C ASP A 33 6.44 1.90 7.48
N LEU A 34 6.07 0.65 7.24
CA LEU A 34 6.61 -0.16 6.13
C LEU A 34 5.56 -0.30 5.04
N TYR A 35 6.05 -0.48 3.81
CA TYR A 35 5.21 -0.60 2.63
C TYR A 35 5.69 -1.77 1.78
N TRP A 36 4.75 -2.57 1.31
CA TRP A 36 4.92 -3.51 0.22
C TRP A 36 5.18 -2.74 -1.08
N SER A 37 6.25 -3.08 -1.79
CA SER A 37 6.49 -2.55 -3.14
C SER A 37 6.01 -3.57 -4.16
N LEU A 38 4.96 -3.24 -4.92
CA LEU A 38 4.37 -4.19 -5.86
C LEU A 38 5.25 -4.36 -7.12
N PRO A 39 5.57 -5.60 -7.52
CA PRO A 39 6.35 -5.85 -8.73
C PRO A 39 5.52 -5.60 -9.99
N GLY A 40 6.18 -5.30 -11.12
CA GLY A 40 5.54 -5.30 -12.43
C GLY A 40 4.63 -4.11 -12.76
N PHE A 41 4.44 -3.16 -11.83
CA PHE A 41 3.71 -1.90 -12.05
C PHE A 41 4.49 -0.73 -12.66
N PRO A 42 5.83 -0.61 -12.55
CA PRO A 42 6.53 0.55 -13.10
C PRO A 42 6.32 0.75 -14.62
N GLY A 43 6.49 1.98 -15.08
CA GLY A 43 6.36 2.38 -16.48
C GLY A 43 5.09 3.20 -16.78
N ASN A 44 4.72 3.24 -18.06
CA ASN A 44 3.53 3.96 -18.51
C ASN A 44 2.26 3.13 -18.26
N ARG A 45 1.39 3.64 -17.38
CA ARG A 45 0.12 3.04 -16.95
C ARG A 45 -1.08 3.91 -17.26
N VAL A 46 -0.96 4.85 -18.21
CA VAL A 46 -2.08 5.71 -18.62
C VAL A 46 -3.28 4.89 -19.11
N LEU A 47 -3.04 3.76 -19.78
CA LEU A 47 -4.11 2.85 -20.24
C LEU A 47 -4.88 2.16 -19.09
N SER A 48 -4.35 2.21 -17.86
CA SER A 48 -5.02 1.68 -16.68
C SER A 48 -5.97 2.70 -16.03
N TYR A 49 -5.97 3.97 -16.50
CA TYR A 49 -6.86 5.00 -15.98
C TYR A 49 -8.34 4.60 -16.15
N GLY A 50 -9.11 4.75 -15.07
CA GLY A 50 -10.50 4.28 -14.97
C GLY A 50 -10.65 2.81 -14.55
N GLY A 51 -9.55 2.05 -14.47
CA GLY A 51 -9.53 0.69 -13.92
C GLY A 51 -9.39 0.65 -12.40
N THR A 52 -9.06 -0.52 -11.87
CA THR A 52 -8.79 -0.75 -10.44
C THR A 52 -7.59 -1.68 -10.24
N ILE A 53 -6.89 -1.52 -9.10
CA ILE A 53 -5.96 -2.53 -8.58
C ILE A 53 -6.74 -3.35 -7.55
N SER A 54 -6.80 -4.67 -7.74
CA SER A 54 -7.36 -5.57 -6.73
C SER A 54 -6.26 -6.00 -5.79
N LEU A 55 -6.49 -5.82 -4.48
CA LEU A 55 -5.55 -6.19 -3.42
C LEU A 55 -6.27 -7.03 -2.39
N THR A 56 -5.55 -8.00 -1.82
CA THR A 56 -5.96 -8.73 -0.63
C THR A 56 -4.92 -8.53 0.45
N GLN A 57 -5.35 -8.14 1.65
CA GLN A 57 -4.46 -7.93 2.78
C GLN A 57 -4.99 -8.59 4.05
N GLU A 58 -4.06 -9.06 4.87
CA GLU A 58 -4.29 -9.46 6.25
C GLU A 58 -3.21 -8.80 7.13
N PHE A 59 -3.53 -8.52 8.38
CA PHE A 59 -2.52 -8.33 9.43
C PHE A 59 -2.93 -9.07 10.69
N LYS A 60 -1.92 -9.46 11.48
CA LYS A 60 -2.09 -10.05 12.81
C LYS A 60 -1.42 -9.16 13.83
N SER A 61 -2.12 -8.93 14.92
CA SER A 61 -1.59 -8.27 16.12
C SER A 61 -1.87 -9.10 17.36
N SER A 62 -1.16 -8.82 18.46
CA SER A 62 -1.43 -9.52 19.74
C SER A 62 -2.79 -9.15 20.35
N GLY A 63 -3.37 -8.02 19.95
CA GLY A 63 -4.74 -7.63 20.27
C GLY A 63 -5.74 -8.19 19.26
N TYR A 64 -6.47 -9.25 19.63
CA TYR A 64 -7.49 -9.88 18.75
C TYR A 64 -8.60 -8.93 18.27
N GLN A 65 -8.81 -7.79 18.95
CA GLN A 65 -9.81 -6.77 18.61
C GLN A 65 -9.21 -5.56 17.87
N ASP A 66 -7.93 -5.58 17.53
CA ASP A 66 -7.29 -4.45 16.86
C ASP A 66 -7.83 -4.28 15.44
N VAL A 67 -7.90 -3.01 15.04
CA VAL A 67 -8.39 -2.58 13.73
C VAL A 67 -7.34 -1.68 13.09
N SER A 68 -7.19 -1.76 11.77
CA SER A 68 -6.26 -0.92 11.02
C SER A 68 -6.53 0.57 11.27
N ALA A 69 -5.48 1.34 11.47
CA ALA A 69 -5.58 2.79 11.61
C ALA A 69 -5.71 3.46 10.23
N PRO A 70 -6.54 4.52 10.08
CA PRO A 70 -6.56 5.33 8.86
C PRO A 70 -5.16 5.86 8.52
N GLY A 71 -4.85 5.96 7.23
CA GLY A 71 -3.56 6.51 6.81
C GLY A 71 -3.34 6.46 5.31
N THR A 72 -2.06 6.54 4.93
CA THR A 72 -1.61 6.45 3.54
C THR A 72 -1.47 4.97 3.17
N ASP A 73 -2.56 4.35 2.70
CA ASP A 73 -2.63 2.90 2.51
C ASP A 73 -2.09 2.47 1.15
N VAL A 74 -2.30 3.28 0.10
CA VAL A 74 -1.71 3.05 -1.22
C VAL A 74 -1.07 4.33 -1.71
N VAL A 75 0.13 4.23 -2.30
CA VAL A 75 0.87 5.36 -2.87
C VAL A 75 1.29 5.01 -4.28
N LEU A 76 0.99 5.92 -5.21
CA LEU A 76 1.53 5.90 -6.56
C LEU A 76 2.66 6.91 -6.62
N VAL A 77 3.87 6.42 -6.83
CA VAL A 77 5.08 7.25 -6.94
C VAL A 77 5.34 7.49 -8.42
N GLY A 78 5.16 8.73 -8.88
CA GLY A 78 5.49 9.15 -10.23
C GLY A 78 6.92 9.69 -10.33
N GLU A 79 7.24 10.29 -11.48
CA GLU A 79 8.56 10.92 -11.70
C GLU A 79 8.79 12.18 -10.86
N SER A 80 7.82 13.10 -10.86
CA SER A 80 7.93 14.38 -10.15
C SER A 80 6.86 14.56 -9.06
N GLN A 81 5.79 13.77 -9.11
CA GLN A 81 4.63 13.88 -8.24
C GLN A 81 4.29 12.50 -7.69
N SER A 82 3.69 12.46 -6.51
CA SER A 82 3.19 11.24 -5.90
C SER A 82 1.82 11.51 -5.29
N VAL A 83 0.94 10.53 -5.38
CA VAL A 83 -0.41 10.60 -4.83
C VAL A 83 -0.65 9.42 -3.91
N PHE A 84 -1.51 9.60 -2.92
CA PHE A 84 -1.91 8.54 -2.01
C PHE A 84 -3.43 8.39 -1.92
N TRP A 85 -3.83 7.20 -1.51
CA TRP A 85 -5.20 6.80 -1.26
C TRP A 85 -5.30 6.11 0.09
N SER A 86 -6.43 6.32 0.77
CA SER A 86 -6.75 5.71 2.06
C SER A 86 -7.89 4.72 1.88
N ASN A 87 -7.74 3.53 2.44
CA ASN A 87 -8.77 2.51 2.39
C ASN A 87 -9.95 2.92 3.27
N PRO A 88 -11.16 3.09 2.72
CA PRO A 88 -12.33 3.44 3.52
C PRO A 88 -12.81 2.28 4.39
N ARG A 89 -12.38 1.04 4.13
CA ARG A 89 -12.73 -0.15 4.91
C ARG A 89 -11.62 -0.50 5.89
N PRO A 90 -11.85 -0.39 7.20
CA PRO A 90 -10.91 -0.88 8.20
C PRO A 90 -10.77 -2.40 8.13
N ILE A 91 -9.56 -2.91 8.32
CA ILE A 91 -9.22 -4.33 8.39
C ILE A 91 -9.12 -4.72 9.86
N ARG A 92 -9.70 -5.85 10.27
CA ARG A 92 -9.56 -6.38 11.64
C ARG A 92 -8.37 -7.34 11.71
N SER A 93 -7.74 -7.42 12.89
CA SER A 93 -6.67 -8.38 13.15
C SER A 93 -7.14 -9.82 12.85
N GLY A 94 -6.41 -10.52 11.98
CA GLY A 94 -6.73 -11.87 11.50
C GLY A 94 -7.84 -11.96 10.45
N GLU A 95 -8.38 -10.84 9.96
CA GLU A 95 -9.34 -10.82 8.86
C GLU A 95 -8.61 -10.58 7.53
N THR A 96 -8.77 -11.51 6.59
CA THR A 96 -8.35 -11.32 5.19
C THR A 96 -9.38 -10.46 4.46
N VAL A 97 -8.96 -9.32 3.95
CA VAL A 97 -9.84 -8.35 3.26
C VAL A 97 -9.34 -8.10 1.84
N SER A 98 -10.18 -8.43 0.86
CA SER A 98 -10.00 -8.01 -0.53
C SER A 98 -10.72 -6.68 -0.81
N TYR A 99 -10.04 -5.76 -1.48
CA TYR A 99 -10.59 -4.46 -1.86
C TYR A 99 -10.01 -3.97 -3.20
N GLN A 100 -10.69 -2.97 -3.78
CA GLN A 100 -10.31 -2.39 -5.07
C GLN A 100 -9.85 -0.95 -4.88
N VAL A 101 -8.66 -0.66 -5.38
CA VAL A 101 -8.07 0.68 -5.39
C VAL A 101 -8.40 1.31 -6.75
N PRO A 102 -9.19 2.40 -6.80
CA PRO A 102 -9.56 3.02 -8.06
C PRO A 102 -8.37 3.73 -8.71
N LEU A 103 -8.15 3.51 -10.01
CA LEU A 103 -7.14 4.22 -10.80
C LEU A 103 -7.74 5.44 -11.51
N ARG A 104 -8.30 6.34 -10.71
CA ARG A 104 -8.81 7.67 -11.10
C ARG A 104 -8.57 8.63 -9.94
N GLU A 105 -8.55 9.92 -10.20
CA GLU A 105 -8.21 10.97 -9.24
C GLU A 105 -9.14 11.04 -8.02
N ASP A 106 -10.39 10.60 -8.14
CA ASP A 106 -11.37 10.65 -7.05
C ASP A 106 -10.89 9.88 -5.81
N GLY A 107 -10.80 10.58 -4.67
CA GLY A 107 -10.34 10.01 -3.40
C GLY A 107 -8.82 9.88 -3.27
N TRP A 108 -8.07 10.34 -4.28
CA TRP A 108 -6.61 10.46 -4.19
C TRP A 108 -6.20 11.87 -3.77
N TYR A 109 -5.09 11.95 -3.06
CA TYR A 109 -4.54 13.20 -2.53
C TYR A 109 -3.05 13.32 -2.87
N ASN A 110 -2.58 14.54 -3.07
CA ASN A 110 -1.16 14.82 -3.28
C ASN A 110 -0.37 14.46 -2.02
N LEU A 111 0.69 13.65 -2.18
CA LEU A 111 1.48 13.19 -1.03
C LEU A 111 2.20 14.33 -0.29
N ASN A 112 2.59 15.39 -1.00
CA ASN A 112 3.37 16.49 -0.44
C ASN A 112 2.51 17.63 0.14
N SER A 113 1.22 17.70 -0.20
CA SER A 113 0.37 18.85 0.11
C SER A 113 -1.02 18.49 0.65
N ILE A 114 -1.37 17.20 0.70
CA ILE A 114 -2.59 16.63 1.31
C ILE A 114 -3.89 17.22 0.70
N ASP A 115 -3.81 17.98 -0.38
CA ASP A 115 -4.94 18.43 -1.17
C ASP A 115 -5.36 17.34 -2.17
N PRO A 116 -6.64 17.30 -2.59
CA PRO A 116 -7.10 16.33 -3.57
C PRO A 116 -6.28 16.40 -4.86
N ALA A 117 -5.89 15.24 -5.39
CA ALA A 117 -5.18 15.16 -6.65
C ALA A 117 -6.10 15.59 -7.80
N THR A 118 -5.60 16.40 -8.73
CA THR A 118 -6.32 16.67 -9.97
C THR A 118 -6.10 15.56 -10.98
N ARG A 119 -6.99 15.46 -11.98
CA ARG A 119 -6.83 14.53 -13.10
C ARG A 119 -5.47 14.67 -13.79
N ASP A 120 -5.00 15.89 -14.01
CA ASP A 120 -3.71 16.14 -14.66
C ASP A 120 -2.54 15.59 -13.84
N VAL A 121 -2.56 15.80 -12.52
CA VAL A 121 -1.54 15.24 -11.61
C VAL A 121 -1.60 13.72 -11.60
N PHE A 122 -2.80 13.14 -11.47
CA PHE A 122 -2.98 11.70 -11.46
C PHE A 122 -2.49 11.03 -12.76
N MET A 123 -2.84 11.62 -13.91
CA MET A 123 -2.39 11.16 -15.23
C MET A 123 -0.88 11.34 -15.43
N SER A 124 -0.29 12.41 -14.87
CA SER A 124 1.16 12.62 -14.86
C SER A 124 1.88 11.51 -14.10
N VAL A 125 1.36 11.12 -12.93
CA VAL A 125 1.88 9.99 -12.15
C VAL A 125 1.79 8.68 -12.93
N LEU A 126 0.63 8.39 -13.55
CA LEU A 126 0.47 7.16 -14.35
C LEU A 126 1.34 7.12 -15.61
N ARG A 127 1.68 8.27 -16.20
CA ARG A 127 2.55 8.34 -17.40
C ARG A 127 3.93 7.75 -17.15
N ASN A 128 4.46 7.95 -15.95
CA ASN A 128 5.78 7.47 -15.56
C ASN A 128 5.74 6.97 -14.12
N LEU A 129 4.98 5.91 -13.90
CA LEU A 129 4.82 5.29 -12.60
C LEU A 129 6.14 4.61 -12.22
N LYS A 130 6.76 5.05 -11.12
CA LYS A 130 8.00 4.50 -10.62
C LYS A 130 7.75 3.33 -9.67
N ARG A 131 6.78 3.46 -8.78
CA ARG A 131 6.44 2.45 -7.76
C ARG A 131 4.97 2.51 -7.40
N VAL A 132 4.46 1.36 -6.96
CA VAL A 132 3.20 1.26 -6.22
C VAL A 132 3.56 0.72 -4.84
N LEU A 133 3.21 1.48 -3.81
CA LEU A 133 3.47 1.11 -2.43
C LEU A 133 2.14 0.84 -1.73
N VAL A 134 2.03 -0.28 -1.03
CA VAL A 134 0.86 -0.64 -0.23
C VAL A 134 1.29 -0.79 1.22
N ARG A 135 0.60 -0.13 2.16
CA ARG A 135 1.00 -0.11 3.57
C ARG A 135 0.98 -1.51 4.18
N ALA A 136 2.08 -1.88 4.83
CA ALA A 136 2.24 -3.15 5.54
C ALA A 136 1.99 -2.98 7.05
N THR A 137 2.30 -1.80 7.60
CA THR A 137 2.10 -1.47 9.02
C THR A 137 0.72 -0.90 9.29
N LEU A 138 -0.30 -1.77 9.25
CA LEU A 138 -1.71 -1.35 9.39
C LEU A 138 -2.11 -0.88 10.80
N THR A 139 -1.33 -1.23 11.83
CA THR A 139 -1.50 -0.75 13.21
C THR A 139 -0.16 -0.32 13.82
N GLN A 140 -0.20 0.63 14.76
CA GLN A 140 0.98 1.20 15.42
C GLN A 140 1.50 0.37 16.60
N GLN A 141 0.72 -0.60 17.08
CA GLN A 141 1.05 -1.37 18.27
C GLN A 141 0.82 -2.86 18.02
N ASN A 142 1.68 -3.67 18.64
CA ASN A 142 1.53 -5.12 18.72
C ASN A 142 1.45 -5.84 17.36
N LEU A 143 2.02 -5.28 16.30
CA LEU A 143 1.97 -5.88 14.97
C LEU A 143 2.89 -7.11 14.92
N MET A 144 2.32 -8.25 14.55
CA MET A 144 3.03 -9.54 14.50
C MET A 144 3.33 -9.99 13.08
N ALA A 145 2.36 -9.85 12.17
CA ALA A 145 2.53 -10.23 10.78
C ALA A 145 1.61 -9.42 9.86
N THR A 146 1.95 -9.36 8.58
CA THR A 146 1.10 -8.84 7.52
C THR A 146 1.30 -9.64 6.24
N SER A 147 0.26 -9.81 5.43
CA SER A 147 0.34 -10.43 4.11
C SER A 147 -0.31 -9.58 3.02
N ILE A 148 0.08 -9.82 1.78
CA ILE A 148 -0.51 -9.21 0.59
C ILE A 148 -0.57 -10.21 -0.59
N ALA A 149 -1.66 -10.14 -1.36
CA ALA A 149 -1.86 -10.76 -2.68
C ALA A 149 -2.46 -9.77 -3.69
#